data_AF-A0A6B3GUU7-F1
#
_entry.id   AF-A0A6B3GUU7-F1
#
_cell.length_a   1.000
_cell.length_b   1.000
_cell.length_c   1.000
_cell.angle_alpha   90.00
_cell.angle_beta   90.00
_cell.angle_gamma   90.00
#
_symmetry.space_group_name_H-M   'P 1'
#
loop_
_entity.id
_entity.type
_entity.pdbx_description
1 polymer ?
#
loop_
_entity_poly.entity_id
_entity_poly.type
_entity_poly.pdbx_seq_one_letter_code
_entity_poly.pdbx_strand_id
1 'polypeptide(L)'
;YNHTAEGNHLGPTLSFRGLDNASYYRLTDDQRYYMDTTGTGNSLLMRSPHVLQMIMDSLRYWVTEMHVDGFRFDLAATLARQFHEVDRLSSFFDLVQQDPVVSQVKLIAEPWDVGEGGYQVGNFPPLWTEW
;
A
#
# COMPACT_ATOMS: atom_id res chain seq x y z
N TYR A 1 1.57 -2.39 -4.81
CA TYR A 1 1.26 -1.11 -4.13
C TYR A 1 1.97 -0.94 -2.78
N ASN A 2 2.59 -1.98 -2.22
CA ASN A 2 3.30 -1.87 -0.94
C ASN A 2 4.74 -1.29 -1.10
N HIS A 3 5.44 -1.60 -2.21
CA HIS A 3 6.79 -1.12 -2.54
C HIS A 3 6.93 -0.70 -4.02
N THR A 4 8.12 -0.21 -4.39
CA THR A 4 8.51 0.10 -5.77
C THR A 4 9.88 -0.49 -6.13
N ALA A 5 10.16 -0.55 -7.44
CA ALA A 5 11.45 -1.00 -7.97
C ALA A 5 12.63 -0.01 -7.74
N GLU A 6 12.39 1.17 -7.14
CA GLU A 6 13.48 2.09 -6.81
C GLU A 6 14.31 1.64 -5.60
N GLY A 7 13.85 0.60 -4.88
CA GLY A 7 14.57 0.01 -3.74
C GLY A 7 14.90 1.03 -2.65
N ASN A 8 15.97 0.77 -1.90
CA ASN A 8 16.46 1.65 -0.84
C ASN A 8 17.34 2.80 -1.37
N HIS A 9 17.99 3.53 -0.46
CA HIS A 9 18.90 4.65 -0.75
C HIS A 9 20.04 4.36 -1.76
N LEU A 10 20.40 3.10 -1.99
CA LEU A 10 21.41 2.70 -3.00
C LEU A 10 20.78 2.33 -4.35
N GLY A 11 19.46 2.23 -4.41
CA GLY A 11 18.72 1.96 -5.64
C GLY A 11 18.71 3.13 -6.62
N PRO A 12 18.09 2.95 -7.79
CA PRO A 12 18.07 3.97 -8.83
C PRO A 12 17.10 5.12 -8.51
N THR A 13 17.22 6.22 -9.25
CA THR A 13 16.24 7.32 -9.26
C THR A 13 15.59 7.35 -10.63
N LEU A 14 14.36 6.87 -10.74
CA LEU A 14 13.64 6.65 -12.00
C LEU A 14 12.32 7.42 -12.06
N SER A 15 11.62 7.55 -10.93
CA SER A 15 10.28 8.11 -10.83
C SER A 15 10.08 8.82 -9.49
N PHE A 16 9.40 8.19 -8.53
CA PHE A 16 8.93 8.81 -7.30
C PHE A 16 10.04 9.45 -6.47
N ARG A 17 11.21 8.81 -6.39
CA ARG A 17 12.38 9.35 -5.68
C ARG A 17 12.82 10.68 -6.26
N GLY A 18 12.80 10.82 -7.58
CA GLY A 18 13.19 12.04 -8.27
C GLY A 18 12.09 13.10 -8.28
N LEU A 19 10.83 12.68 -8.21
CA LEU A 19 9.67 13.58 -8.21
C LEU A 19 9.46 14.23 -6.84
N ASP A 20 9.28 13.42 -5.80
CA ASP A 20 9.11 13.86 -4.42
C ASP A 20 9.32 12.71 -3.42
N ASN A 21 10.58 12.43 -3.08
CA ASN A 21 10.93 11.25 -2.28
C ASN A 21 10.18 11.14 -0.94
N ALA A 22 10.05 12.25 -0.21
CA ALA A 22 9.47 12.25 1.14
C ALA A 22 7.94 12.10 1.13
N SER A 23 7.29 12.46 0.03
CA SER A 23 5.84 12.33 -0.13
C SER A 23 5.41 10.93 -0.59
N TYR A 24 6.30 10.18 -1.27
CA TYR A 24 5.99 8.84 -1.76
C TYR A 24 6.48 7.71 -0.85
N TYR A 25 7.61 7.86 -0.18
CA TYR A 25 8.23 6.77 0.58
C TYR A 25 8.18 6.98 2.09
N ARG A 26 8.07 5.86 2.83
CA ARG A 26 8.28 5.85 4.27
C ARG A 26 9.77 5.97 4.55
N LEU A 27 10.18 7.08 5.17
CA LEU A 27 11.56 7.33 5.58
C LEU A 27 11.73 7.04 7.08
N THR A 28 12.95 6.71 7.50
CA THR A 28 13.29 6.57 8.92
C THR A 28 13.52 7.96 9.55
N ASP A 29 13.81 8.01 10.86
CA ASP A 29 14.15 9.25 11.56
C ASP A 29 15.34 9.98 10.90
N ASP A 30 16.35 9.21 10.49
CA ASP A 30 17.31 9.69 9.48
C ASP A 30 16.65 9.59 8.10
N GLN A 31 16.21 10.72 7.58
CA GLN A 31 15.47 10.81 6.31
C GLN A 31 16.28 10.37 5.08
N ARG A 32 17.58 10.08 5.25
CA ARG A 32 18.39 9.44 4.21
C ARG A 32 17.95 7.99 3.94
N TYR A 33 17.43 7.28 4.94
CA TYR A 33 17.10 5.87 4.85
C TYR A 33 15.58 5.63 4.79
N TYR A 34 15.22 4.44 4.30
CA TYR A 34 13.86 4.04 3.99
C TYR A 34 13.40 3.00 5.00
N MET A 35 12.16 3.13 5.47
CA MET A 35 11.50 2.10 6.26
C MET A 35 11.02 1.00 5.33
N ASP A 36 11.45 -0.23 5.61
CA ASP A 36 11.12 -1.39 4.78
C ASP A 36 10.33 -2.42 5.57
N THR A 37 9.02 -2.46 5.33
CA THR A 37 8.12 -3.51 5.84
C THR A 37 7.79 -4.56 4.78
N THR A 38 8.44 -4.48 3.61
CA THR A 38 8.17 -5.33 2.45
C THR A 38 9.30 -6.29 2.12
N GLY A 39 10.52 -6.01 2.58
CA GLY A 39 11.73 -6.76 2.29
C GLY A 39 12.35 -6.42 0.94
N THR A 40 11.97 -5.28 0.33
CA THR A 40 12.37 -4.88 -1.02
C THR A 40 13.19 -3.59 -1.07
N GLY A 41 13.50 -3.02 0.09
CA GLY A 41 14.30 -1.82 0.28
C GLY A 41 13.50 -0.53 0.49
N ASN A 42 12.19 -0.52 0.20
CA ASN A 42 11.32 0.62 0.52
C ASN A 42 9.89 0.17 0.81
N SER A 43 9.10 1.09 1.37
CA SER A 43 7.64 0.98 1.48
C SER A 43 7.01 2.30 1.06
N LEU A 44 5.91 2.25 0.31
CA LEU A 44 5.14 3.44 -0.04
C LEU A 44 4.43 4.04 1.20
N LEU A 45 4.23 5.36 1.19
CA LEU A 45 3.71 6.13 2.32
C LEU A 45 2.18 6.21 2.33
N MET A 46 1.52 5.26 3.00
CA MET A 46 0.05 5.13 3.06
C MET A 46 -0.70 6.21 3.88
N ARG A 47 0.01 7.22 4.36
CA ARG A 47 -0.58 8.44 4.96
C ARG A 47 -0.56 9.65 4.02
N SER A 48 0.14 9.55 2.88
CA SER A 48 0.23 10.63 1.90
C SER A 48 -1.06 10.66 1.06
N PRO A 49 -1.81 11.79 1.04
CA PRO A 49 -3.02 11.90 0.24
C PRO A 49 -2.78 11.62 -1.24
N HIS A 50 -1.62 12.02 -1.77
CA HIS A 50 -1.26 11.81 -3.18
C HIS A 50 -0.91 10.35 -3.48
N VAL A 51 -0.30 9.62 -2.54
CA VAL A 51 -0.06 8.18 -2.69
C VAL A 51 -1.38 7.41 -2.66
N LEU A 52 -2.27 7.75 -1.71
CA LEU A 52 -3.59 7.14 -1.62
C LEU A 52 -4.41 7.41 -2.89
N GLN A 53 -4.42 8.66 -3.36
CA GLN A 53 -5.08 9.03 -4.61
C GLN A 53 -4.52 8.23 -5.79
N MET A 54 -3.19 8.16 -5.93
CA MET A 54 -2.54 7.37 -6.99
C MET A 54 -2.97 5.91 -6.97
N ILE A 55 -3.04 5.28 -5.79
CA ILE A 55 -3.47 3.88 -5.67
C ILE A 55 -4.95 3.74 -6.04
N MET A 56 -5.82 4.60 -5.52
CA MET A 56 -7.24 4.55 -5.82
C MET A 56 -7.55 4.81 -7.30
N ASP A 57 -6.86 5.77 -7.92
CA ASP A 57 -7.00 6.05 -9.35
C ASP A 57 -6.49 4.88 -10.20
N SER A 58 -5.38 4.25 -9.80
CA SER A 58 -4.89 3.02 -10.44
C SER A 58 -5.92 1.90 -10.34
N LEU A 59 -6.47 1.64 -9.15
CA LEU A 59 -7.48 0.60 -8.96
C LEU A 59 -8.74 0.87 -9.80
N ARG A 60 -9.27 2.09 -9.78
CA ARG A 60 -10.42 2.48 -10.62
C ARG A 60 -10.12 2.30 -12.09
N TYR A 61 -8.96 2.76 -12.56
CA TYR A 61 -8.53 2.59 -13.95
C TYR A 61 -8.54 1.11 -14.38
N TRP A 62 -7.99 0.22 -13.55
CA TRP A 62 -8.00 -1.21 -13.85
C TRP A 62 -9.42 -1.80 -13.87
N VAL A 63 -10.35 -1.31 -13.05
CA VAL A 63 -11.74 -1.77 -13.07
C VAL A 63 -12.53 -1.20 -14.25
N THR A 64 -12.52 0.12 -14.44
CA THR A 64 -13.40 0.78 -15.43
C THR A 64 -12.85 0.72 -16.84
N GLU A 65 -11.54 0.89 -17.01
CA GLU A 65 -10.93 0.96 -18.35
C GLU A 65 -10.44 -0.41 -18.81
N MET A 66 -9.88 -1.20 -17.87
CA MET A 66 -9.29 -2.50 -18.19
C MET A 66 -10.21 -3.68 -17.87
N HIS A 67 -11.39 -3.42 -17.30
CA HIS A 67 -12.41 -4.41 -16.97
C HIS A 67 -11.91 -5.56 -16.06
N VAL A 68 -11.04 -5.24 -15.10
CA VAL A 68 -10.59 -6.20 -14.08
C VAL A 68 -11.68 -6.40 -13.03
N ASP A 69 -12.01 -7.65 -12.72
CA ASP A 69 -13.09 -8.05 -11.79
C ASP A 69 -12.67 -8.13 -10.30
N GLY A 70 -11.41 -7.83 -9.99
CA GLY A 70 -10.88 -7.85 -8.64
C GLY A 70 -9.37 -7.93 -8.55
N PHE A 71 -8.86 -7.84 -7.33
CA PHE A 71 -7.44 -7.73 -7.03
C PHE A 71 -7.03 -8.67 -5.90
N ARG A 72 -5.86 -9.28 -6.04
CA ARG A 72 -5.12 -9.89 -4.94
C ARG A 72 -3.99 -8.94 -4.55
N PHE A 73 -4.07 -8.41 -3.33
CA PHE A 73 -3.10 -7.49 -2.77
C PHE A 73 -1.98 -8.27 -2.08
N ASP A 74 -0.80 -8.16 -2.69
CA ASP A 74 0.46 -8.61 -2.12
C ASP A 74 0.84 -7.80 -0.88
N LEU A 75 1.37 -8.49 0.15
CA LEU A 75 1.74 -7.94 1.46
C LEU A 75 0.76 -6.87 1.96
N ALA A 76 -0.52 -7.22 2.00
CA ALA A 76 -1.59 -6.25 2.18
C ALA A 76 -1.53 -5.53 3.53
N ALA A 77 -0.89 -6.14 4.54
CA ALA A 77 -0.67 -5.51 5.84
C ALA A 77 0.18 -4.23 5.75
N THR A 78 1.11 -4.12 4.78
CA THR A 78 1.88 -2.88 4.59
C THR A 78 0.99 -1.71 4.15
N LEU A 79 -0.11 -1.97 3.43
CA LEU A 79 -1.06 -0.93 3.00
C LEU A 79 -1.81 -0.32 4.19
N ALA A 80 -1.87 -1.03 5.31
CA ALA A 80 -2.54 -0.63 6.53
C ALA A 80 -1.62 0.07 7.55
N ARG A 81 -0.36 0.32 7.20
CA ARG A 81 0.61 0.98 8.10
C ARG A 81 0.64 2.49 7.92
N GLN A 82 0.17 3.24 8.92
CA GLN A 82 0.25 4.71 8.93
C GLN A 82 1.44 5.28 9.70
N PHE A 83 1.84 4.62 10.78
CA PHE A 83 2.98 5.02 11.63
C PHE A 83 3.97 3.88 11.71
N HIS A 84 3.87 3.03 12.74
CA HIS A 84 4.60 1.78 12.90
C HIS A 84 3.65 0.59 12.97
N GLU A 85 2.46 0.80 13.51
CA GLU A 85 1.45 -0.24 13.69
C GLU A 85 0.61 -0.45 12.43
N VAL A 86 0.08 -1.66 12.31
CA VAL A 86 -0.97 -2.00 11.34
C VAL A 86 -2.30 -1.64 11.97
N ASP A 87 -2.98 -0.63 11.44
CA ASP A 87 -4.30 -0.21 11.93
C ASP A 87 -5.39 -0.71 10.97
N ARG A 88 -6.40 -1.39 11.51
CA ARG A 88 -7.58 -1.84 10.76
C ARG A 88 -8.39 -0.65 10.22
N LEU A 89 -8.25 0.53 10.82
CA LEU A 89 -8.84 1.81 10.39
C LEU A 89 -7.89 2.62 9.51
N SER A 90 -6.98 1.96 8.79
CA SER A 90 -6.12 2.69 7.86
C SER A 90 -6.95 3.43 6.82
N SER A 91 -6.56 4.67 6.52
CA SER A 91 -7.22 5.49 5.50
C SER A 91 -7.33 4.79 4.14
N PHE A 92 -6.43 3.86 3.82
CA PHE A 92 -6.53 3.04 2.61
C PHE A 92 -7.80 2.16 2.61
N PHE A 93 -8.08 1.45 3.71
CA PHE A 93 -9.25 0.59 3.79
C PHE A 93 -10.56 1.38 3.79
N ASP A 94 -10.61 2.51 4.49
CA ASP A 94 -11.78 3.39 4.48
C ASP A 94 -12.08 3.89 3.06
N LEU A 95 -11.03 4.29 2.31
CA LEU A 95 -11.17 4.72 0.92
C LEU A 95 -11.66 3.60 0.01
N VAL A 96 -11.11 2.39 0.14
CA VAL A 96 -11.56 1.24 -0.65
C VAL A 96 -13.01 0.87 -0.35
N GLN A 97 -13.40 0.88 0.93
CA GLN A 97 -14.74 0.51 1.36
C GLN A 97 -15.81 1.52 0.91
N GLN A 98 -15.48 2.80 0.89
CA GLN A 98 -16.41 3.87 0.49
C GLN A 98 -16.45 4.12 -1.02
N ASP A 99 -15.48 3.61 -1.78
CA ASP A 99 -15.38 3.87 -3.21
C ASP A 99 -16.49 3.15 -4.00
N PRO A 100 -17.28 3.85 -4.84
CA PRO A 100 -18.41 3.25 -5.54
C PRO A 100 -18.01 2.24 -6.63
N VAL A 101 -16.75 2.22 -7.06
CA VAL A 101 -16.24 1.30 -8.09
C VAL A 101 -15.47 0.15 -7.44
N VAL A 102 -14.46 0.47 -6.64
CA VAL A 102 -13.54 -0.53 -6.07
C VAL A 102 -14.23 -1.40 -5.02
N SER A 103 -15.22 -0.89 -4.28
CA SER A 103 -15.99 -1.69 -3.32
C SER A 103 -16.86 -2.79 -3.96
N GLN A 104 -17.04 -2.75 -5.28
CA GLN A 104 -17.90 -3.68 -6.02
C GLN A 104 -17.15 -4.86 -6.63
N VAL A 105 -15.81 -4.88 -6.56
CA VAL A 105 -14.96 -5.93 -7.12
C VAL A 105 -14.43 -6.88 -6.04
N LYS A 106 -13.84 -8.01 -6.45
CA LYS A 106 -13.27 -8.97 -5.50
C LYS A 106 -11.99 -8.39 -4.89
N LEU A 107 -11.88 -8.42 -3.57
CA LEU A 107 -10.70 -7.96 -2.84
C LEU A 107 -10.12 -9.12 -2.05
N ILE A 108 -8.89 -9.52 -2.38
CA ILE A 108 -8.18 -10.62 -1.73
C ILE A 108 -6.90 -10.06 -1.12
N ALA A 109 -6.62 -10.35 0.15
CA ALA A 109 -5.42 -9.92 0.84
C ALA A 109 -4.46 -11.09 1.09
N GLU A 110 -3.16 -10.83 0.94
CA GLU A 110 -2.13 -11.53 1.70
C GLU A 110 -2.05 -10.88 3.10
N PRO A 111 -2.58 -11.52 4.15
CA PRO A 111 -2.81 -10.86 5.43
C PRO A 111 -1.55 -10.82 6.31
N TRP A 112 -0.39 -10.56 5.72
CA TRP A 112 0.84 -10.33 6.43
C TRP A 112 1.78 -9.39 5.68
N ASP A 113 2.81 -8.89 6.36
CA ASP A 113 4.02 -8.34 5.77
C ASP A 113 5.26 -8.78 6.57
N VAL A 114 6.45 -8.33 6.17
CA VAL A 114 7.70 -8.75 6.84
C VAL A 114 8.08 -7.83 8.02
N GLY A 115 7.33 -6.74 8.24
CA GLY A 115 7.57 -5.82 9.33
C GLY A 115 7.11 -6.37 10.69
N GLU A 116 7.61 -5.80 11.77
CA GLU A 116 7.15 -6.13 13.12
C GLU A 116 5.63 -5.91 13.25
N GLY A 117 4.93 -6.87 13.89
CA GLY A 117 3.46 -6.86 13.98
C GLY A 117 2.75 -7.07 12.64
N GLY A 118 3.46 -7.56 11.61
CA GLY A 118 2.94 -7.71 10.26
C GLY A 118 1.89 -8.79 10.08
N TYR A 119 1.81 -9.80 10.95
CA TYR A 119 0.87 -10.91 10.82
C TYR A 119 -0.57 -10.51 11.21
N GLN A 120 -1.47 -10.44 10.23
CA GLN A 120 -2.82 -9.87 10.32
C GLN A 120 -3.91 -10.81 9.82
N VAL A 121 -3.68 -12.13 9.89
CA VAL A 121 -4.70 -13.14 9.55
C VAL A 121 -5.94 -12.94 10.41
N GLY A 122 -7.11 -12.87 9.78
CA GLY A 122 -8.42 -12.64 10.38
C GLY A 122 -8.68 -11.18 10.78
N ASN A 123 -7.78 -10.27 10.44
CA ASN A 123 -7.84 -8.87 10.88
C ASN A 123 -8.25 -7.90 9.76
N PHE A 124 -8.46 -8.38 8.53
CA PHE A 124 -8.91 -7.51 7.43
C PHE A 124 -10.39 -7.13 7.57
N PRO A 125 -10.81 -5.96 7.04
CA PRO A 125 -12.20 -5.54 7.08
C PRO A 125 -13.14 -6.51 6.35
N PRO A 126 -14.45 -6.48 6.67
CA PRO A 126 -15.46 -7.13 5.84
C PRO A 126 -15.33 -6.70 4.36
N LEU A 127 -15.77 -7.56 3.43
CA LEU A 127 -15.54 -7.50 1.96
C LEU A 127 -14.23 -8.16 1.49
N TRP A 128 -13.22 -8.27 2.36
CA TRP A 128 -11.95 -8.90 1.99
C TRP A 128 -12.01 -10.41 2.20
N THR A 129 -11.42 -11.15 1.25
CA THR A 129 -11.05 -12.55 1.44
C THR A 129 -9.56 -12.63 1.71
N GLU A 130 -9.12 -13.57 2.53
CA GLU A 130 -7.71 -13.76 2.87
C GLU A 130 -7.19 -15.07 2.25
N TRP A 131 -5.87 -15.13 1.98
CA TRP A 131 -5.17 -16.34 1.53
C TRP A 131 -4.99 -17.37 2.63
#